data_AF-A0A6L9ZAU9-F1
#
_entry.id   AF-A0A6L9ZAU9-F1
#
_cell.length_a   1.000
_cell.length_b   1.000
_cell.length_c   1.000
_cell.angle_alpha   90.00
_cell.angle_beta   90.00
_cell.angle_gamma   90.00
#
_symmetry.space_group_name_H-M   'P 1'
#
loop_
_entity.id
_entity.type
_entity.pdbx_description
1 polymer ?
#
loop_
_entity_poly.entity_id
_entity_poly.type
_entity_poly.pdbx_seq_one_letter_code
_entity_poly.pdbx_strand_id
1 'polypeptide(L)'
;KLAQAEQKYQEGDLDAALNLVKSIPEDSENYQDAQNAIAQWKRDWQDAKALFPQIKTAFEQQKWVEVVEQASQIPNIVFWQRQIQPMVSQAQASLEKEAYQLLEQAYKQAIEKDFTGALNTFKQIPKGTKAYATIQQKIPEYTQKRNIKANFLLQQAYNRAAQKDFTNALVYLKKIPQNTDAYPKAQEKIVDYTAKQEIRAKYLSKMAYNQAVLKNYTKALDYLKQIPKGTSVYASAQATIQQYAR
;
A
#
# COMPACT_ATOMS: atom_id res chain seq x y z
N LYS A 1 -29.62 10.39 45.18
CA LYS A 1 -29.95 11.32 44.08
C LYS A 1 -28.96 11.24 42.93
N LEU A 2 -27.66 11.46 43.16
CA LEU A 2 -26.65 11.42 42.07
C LEU A 2 -26.63 10.08 41.30
N ALA A 3 -26.67 8.94 41.99
CA ALA A 3 -26.74 7.62 41.32
C ALA A 3 -28.02 7.41 40.49
N GLN A 4 -29.16 7.93 40.95
CA GLN A 4 -30.42 7.88 40.17
C GLN A 4 -30.35 8.79 38.94
N ALA A 5 -29.68 9.93 39.06
CA ALA A 5 -29.45 10.81 37.93
C ALA A 5 -28.51 10.17 36.89
N GLU A 6 -27.42 9.53 37.33
CA GLU A 6 -26.53 8.76 36.47
C GLU A 6 -27.32 7.67 35.72
N GLN A 7 -28.20 6.93 36.42
CA GLN A 7 -29.07 5.95 35.76
C GLN A 7 -29.93 6.60 34.66
N LYS A 8 -30.57 7.74 34.93
CA LYS A 8 -31.39 8.46 33.93
C LYS A 8 -30.56 8.92 32.74
N TYR A 9 -29.34 9.40 32.98
CA TYR A 9 -28.39 9.79 31.94
C TYR A 9 -28.02 8.61 31.03
N GLN A 10 -27.70 7.45 31.64
CA GLN A 10 -27.37 6.22 30.91
C GLN A 10 -28.57 5.64 30.14
N GLU A 11 -29.79 5.83 30.64
CA GLU A 11 -31.04 5.46 29.97
C GLU A 11 -31.36 6.37 28.76
N GLY A 12 -30.71 7.53 28.65
CA GLY A 12 -30.91 8.50 27.57
C GLY A 12 -31.82 9.67 27.93
N ASP A 13 -32.15 9.84 29.21
CA ASP A 13 -32.96 10.94 29.73
C ASP A 13 -32.06 11.96 30.43
N LEU A 14 -31.31 12.73 29.62
CA LEU A 14 -30.41 13.77 30.13
C LEU A 14 -31.17 14.83 30.93
N ASP A 15 -32.37 15.21 30.51
CA ASP A 15 -33.12 16.27 31.18
C ASP A 15 -33.57 15.84 32.59
N ALA A 16 -34.10 14.62 32.74
CA ALA A 16 -34.42 14.09 34.07
C ALA A 16 -33.16 13.91 34.94
N ALA A 17 -32.05 13.47 34.35
CA ALA A 17 -30.78 13.37 35.06
C ALA A 17 -30.33 14.74 35.59
N LEU A 18 -30.32 15.77 34.74
CA LEU A 18 -29.91 17.12 35.13
C LEU A 18 -30.85 17.72 36.19
N ASN A 19 -32.16 17.46 36.11
CA ASN A 19 -33.12 17.91 37.12
C ASN A 19 -32.86 17.26 38.49
N LEU A 20 -32.56 15.96 38.51
CA LEU A 20 -32.21 15.24 39.74
C LEU A 20 -30.92 15.79 40.37
N VAL A 21 -29.89 16.06 39.56
CA VAL A 21 -28.61 16.60 40.05
C VAL A 21 -28.76 18.04 40.57
N LYS A 22 -29.49 18.90 39.86
CA LYS A 22 -29.77 20.28 40.32
C LYS A 22 -30.56 20.35 41.63
N SER A 23 -31.27 19.28 42.00
CA SER A 23 -32.01 19.18 43.26
C SER A 23 -31.15 18.78 44.47
N ILE A 24 -29.84 18.59 44.28
CA ILE A 24 -28.88 18.31 45.35
C ILE A 24 -28.54 19.65 46.03
N PRO A 25 -28.76 19.78 47.35
CA PRO A 25 -28.45 21.00 48.09
C PRO A 25 -26.97 21.39 48.06
N GLU A 26 -26.68 22.68 48.16
CA GLU A 26 -25.30 23.23 48.11
C GLU A 26 -24.44 22.81 49.31
N ASP A 27 -25.08 22.54 50.45
CA ASP A 27 -24.47 22.06 51.69
C ASP A 27 -24.24 20.53 51.70
N SER A 28 -24.66 19.83 50.65
CA SER A 28 -24.44 18.38 50.54
C SER A 28 -22.98 18.07 50.25
N GLU A 29 -22.45 17.02 50.90
CA GLU A 29 -21.11 16.48 50.62
C GLU A 29 -20.89 16.16 49.13
N ASN A 30 -21.94 15.80 48.38
CA ASN A 30 -21.86 15.43 46.97
C ASN A 30 -22.12 16.60 46.00
N TYR A 31 -22.25 17.85 46.48
CA TYR A 31 -22.60 18.99 45.63
C TYR A 31 -21.54 19.25 44.54
N GLN A 32 -20.25 19.16 44.88
CA GLN A 32 -19.18 19.38 43.90
C GLN A 32 -19.20 18.31 42.80
N ASP A 33 -19.39 17.04 43.16
CA ASP A 33 -19.51 15.93 42.21
C ASP A 33 -20.74 16.09 41.31
N ALA A 34 -21.85 16.59 41.88
CA ALA A 34 -23.04 16.93 41.14
C ALA A 34 -22.79 18.01 40.08
N GLN A 35 -22.08 19.11 40.41
CA GLN A 35 -21.75 20.15 39.43
C GLN A 35 -20.81 19.64 38.32
N ASN A 36 -19.81 18.83 38.70
CA ASN A 36 -18.90 18.19 37.76
C ASN A 36 -19.65 17.27 36.79
N ALA A 37 -20.58 16.46 37.31
CA ALA A 37 -21.44 15.59 36.50
C ALA A 37 -22.30 16.37 35.51
N ILE A 38 -22.91 17.49 35.92
CA ILE A 38 -23.69 18.35 35.00
C ILE A 38 -22.82 18.84 33.82
N ALA A 39 -21.62 19.33 34.11
CA ALA A 39 -20.72 19.84 33.07
C ALA A 39 -20.27 18.72 32.12
N GLN A 40 -19.91 17.56 32.67
CA GLN A 40 -19.44 16.42 31.90
C GLN A 40 -20.54 15.81 31.04
N TRP A 41 -21.70 15.49 31.62
CA TRP A 41 -22.80 14.85 30.89
C TRP A 41 -23.34 15.72 29.76
N LYS A 42 -23.41 17.05 29.95
CA LYS A 42 -23.82 17.97 28.87
C LYS A 42 -22.85 17.93 27.69
N ARG A 43 -21.54 17.95 27.97
CA ARG A 43 -20.50 17.88 26.94
C ARG A 43 -20.57 16.55 26.20
N ASP A 44 -20.51 15.44 26.93
CA ASP A 44 -20.51 14.10 26.35
C ASP A 44 -21.78 13.84 25.52
N TRP A 45 -22.94 14.29 26.01
CA TRP A 45 -24.18 14.17 25.27
C TRP A 45 -24.19 14.99 23.98
N GLN A 46 -23.65 16.20 24.01
CA GLN A 46 -23.52 17.05 22.83
C GLN A 46 -22.59 16.41 21.79
N ASP A 47 -21.46 15.88 22.23
CA ASP A 47 -20.48 15.20 21.37
C ASP A 47 -21.08 13.94 20.74
N ALA A 48 -21.74 13.09 21.53
CA ALA A 48 -22.44 11.90 21.04
C ALA A 48 -23.53 12.26 20.02
N LYS A 49 -24.33 13.29 20.30
CA LYS A 49 -25.39 13.78 19.41
C LYS A 49 -24.86 14.33 18.09
N ALA A 50 -23.66 14.92 18.10
CA ALA A 50 -23.00 15.44 16.90
C ALA A 50 -22.36 14.33 16.06
N LEU A 51 -21.81 13.28 16.68
CA LEU A 51 -21.18 12.15 16.01
C LEU A 51 -22.19 11.16 15.42
N PHE A 52 -23.29 10.91 16.13
CA PHE A 52 -24.30 9.93 15.70
C PHE A 52 -24.78 10.07 14.24
N PRO A 53 -25.17 11.25 13.74
CA PRO A 53 -25.58 11.39 12.34
C PRO A 53 -24.43 11.13 11.36
N GLN A 54 -23.18 11.44 11.72
CA GLN A 54 -22.02 11.18 10.87
C GLN A 54 -21.78 9.67 10.72
N ILE A 55 -21.88 8.92 11.82
CA ILE A 55 -21.79 7.46 11.83
C ILE A 55 -22.89 6.86 10.95
N LYS A 56 -24.12 7.36 11.09
CA LYS A 56 -25.26 6.91 10.27
C LYS A 56 -25.01 7.16 8.78
N THR A 57 -24.55 8.36 8.41
CA THR A 57 -24.23 8.68 7.02
C THR A 57 -23.07 7.83 6.48
N ALA A 58 -22.01 7.61 7.27
CA ALA A 58 -20.91 6.75 6.88
C ALA A 58 -21.38 5.30 6.66
N PHE A 59 -22.28 4.82 7.51
CA PHE A 59 -22.89 3.49 7.40
C PHE A 59 -23.75 3.36 6.13
N GLU A 60 -24.60 4.34 5.85
CA GLU A 60 -25.42 4.40 4.64
C GLU A 60 -24.56 4.45 3.36
N GLN A 61 -23.39 5.11 3.43
CA GLN A 61 -22.41 5.18 2.35
C GLN A 61 -21.45 3.98 2.30
N GLN A 62 -21.63 2.97 3.17
CA GLN A 62 -20.76 1.79 3.27
C GLN A 62 -19.28 2.10 3.56
N LYS A 63 -19.01 3.24 4.18
CA LYS A 63 -17.67 3.66 4.62
C LYS A 63 -17.34 3.01 5.96
N TRP A 64 -17.13 1.69 5.94
CA TRP A 64 -17.06 0.89 7.16
C TRP A 64 -15.94 1.30 8.12
N VAL A 65 -14.77 1.73 7.59
CA VAL A 65 -13.67 2.26 8.41
C VAL A 65 -14.12 3.51 9.17
N GLU A 66 -14.75 4.47 8.48
CA GLU A 66 -15.26 5.70 9.10
C GLU A 66 -16.31 5.40 10.17
N VAL A 67 -17.19 4.41 9.95
CA VAL A 67 -18.19 3.97 10.95
C VAL A 67 -17.51 3.54 12.24
N VAL A 68 -16.49 2.67 12.16
CA VAL A 68 -15.80 2.13 13.34
C VAL A 68 -14.96 3.22 14.02
N GLU A 69 -14.26 4.06 13.26
CA GLU A 69 -13.42 5.13 13.79
C GLU A 69 -14.25 6.21 14.50
N GLN A 70 -15.36 6.66 13.90
CA GLN A 70 -16.23 7.66 14.52
C GLN A 70 -17.00 7.09 15.71
N ALA A 71 -17.46 5.83 15.63
CA ALA A 71 -18.11 5.17 16.75
C ALA A 71 -17.19 5.02 17.97
N SER A 72 -15.88 4.82 17.75
CA SER A 72 -14.90 4.75 18.85
C SER A 72 -14.74 6.07 19.62
N GLN A 73 -15.20 7.18 19.05
CA GLN A 73 -15.16 8.50 19.66
C GLN A 73 -16.45 8.83 20.43
N ILE A 74 -17.52 8.04 20.28
CA ILE A 74 -18.74 8.28 21.05
C ILE A 74 -18.49 7.98 22.54
N PRO A 75 -18.81 8.92 23.45
CA PRO A 75 -18.73 8.69 24.89
C PRO A 75 -19.45 7.42 25.34
N ASN A 76 -18.98 6.82 26.41
CA ASN A 76 -19.52 5.56 26.93
C ASN A 76 -20.86 5.75 27.67
N ILE A 77 -21.88 6.19 26.94
CA ILE A 77 -23.26 6.38 27.41
C ILE A 77 -24.09 5.21 26.86
N VAL A 78 -24.68 4.40 27.75
CA VAL A 78 -25.38 3.16 27.39
C VAL A 78 -26.43 3.38 26.30
N PHE A 79 -27.21 4.46 26.38
CA PHE A 79 -28.17 4.86 25.35
C PHE A 79 -27.52 4.96 23.96
N TRP A 80 -26.48 5.79 23.80
CA TRP A 80 -25.83 6.01 22.51
C TRP A 80 -25.08 4.78 22.02
N GLN A 81 -24.42 4.05 22.92
CA GLN A 81 -23.76 2.79 22.59
C GLN A 81 -24.74 1.77 22.00
N ARG A 82 -25.94 1.63 22.59
CA ARG A 82 -26.99 0.75 22.06
C ARG A 82 -27.48 1.17 20.68
N GLN A 83 -27.55 2.47 20.40
CA GLN A 83 -27.97 2.99 19.09
C GLN A 83 -26.96 2.69 17.98
N ILE A 84 -25.66 2.80 18.26
CA ILE A 84 -24.60 2.59 17.25
C ILE A 84 -24.17 1.14 17.10
N GLN A 85 -24.37 0.30 18.13
CA GLN A 85 -23.95 -1.10 18.16
C GLN A 85 -24.30 -1.90 16.89
N PRO A 86 -25.53 -1.86 16.33
CA PRO A 86 -25.84 -2.63 15.12
C PRO A 86 -25.02 -2.16 13.91
N MET A 87 -24.85 -0.85 13.73
CA MET A 87 -24.05 -0.28 12.64
C MET A 87 -22.58 -0.65 12.76
N VAL A 88 -22.02 -0.55 13.96
CA VAL A 88 -20.64 -0.94 14.26
C VAL A 88 -20.41 -2.43 14.02
N SER A 89 -21.32 -3.28 14.50
CA SER A 89 -21.20 -4.74 14.36
C SER A 89 -21.21 -5.15 12.88
N GLN A 90 -22.10 -4.56 12.09
CA GLN A 90 -22.16 -4.81 10.65
C GLN A 90 -20.94 -4.25 9.92
N ALA A 91 -20.48 -3.05 10.26
CA ALA A 91 -19.27 -2.47 9.67
C ALA A 91 -18.03 -3.33 9.96
N GLN A 92 -17.86 -3.80 11.20
CA GLN A 92 -16.79 -4.71 11.58
C GLN A 92 -16.86 -6.03 10.80
N ALA A 93 -18.05 -6.62 10.64
CA ALA A 93 -18.22 -7.84 9.86
C ALA A 93 -17.86 -7.64 8.38
N SER A 94 -18.23 -6.50 7.79
CA SER A 94 -17.86 -6.11 6.42
C SER A 94 -16.35 -5.95 6.26
N LEU A 95 -15.71 -5.22 7.16
CA LEU A 95 -14.25 -5.03 7.17
C LEU A 95 -13.50 -6.35 7.31
N GLU A 96 -13.97 -7.22 8.20
CA GLU A 96 -13.36 -8.52 8.41
C GLU A 96 -13.46 -9.39 7.16
N LYS A 97 -14.62 -9.38 6.47
CA LYS A 97 -14.80 -10.08 5.19
C LYS A 97 -13.86 -9.56 4.11
N GLU A 98 -13.78 -8.24 3.93
CA GLU A 98 -12.88 -7.59 2.97
C GLU A 98 -11.41 -7.93 3.28
N ALA A 99 -11.04 -7.87 4.55
CA ALA A 99 -9.70 -8.19 5.01
C ALA A 99 -9.30 -9.64 4.72
N TYR A 100 -10.22 -10.61 4.87
CA TYR A 100 -9.97 -12.00 4.47
C TYR A 100 -9.77 -12.16 2.96
N GLN A 101 -10.55 -11.44 2.13
CA GLN A 101 -10.39 -11.51 0.67
C GLN A 101 -9.02 -10.97 0.23
N LEU A 102 -8.61 -9.83 0.80
CA LEU A 102 -7.28 -9.24 0.57
C LEU A 102 -6.17 -10.18 1.06
N LEU A 103 -6.36 -10.83 2.21
CA LEU A 103 -5.41 -11.80 2.73
C LEU A 103 -5.23 -12.99 1.78
N GLU A 104 -6.32 -13.56 1.27
CA GLU A 104 -6.28 -14.66 0.31
C GLU A 104 -5.59 -14.23 -0.99
N GLN A 105 -5.90 -13.04 -1.50
CA GLN A 105 -5.24 -12.47 -2.68
C GLN A 105 -3.73 -12.32 -2.47
N ALA A 106 -3.30 -11.80 -1.33
CA ALA A 106 -1.88 -11.65 -1.01
C ALA A 106 -1.17 -13.01 -0.96
N TYR A 107 -1.83 -14.05 -0.44
CA TYR A 107 -1.28 -15.41 -0.43
C TYR A 107 -1.19 -16.01 -1.84
N LYS A 108 -2.18 -15.78 -2.71
CA LYS A 108 -2.11 -16.18 -4.13
C LYS A 108 -0.93 -15.51 -4.84
N GLN A 109 -0.73 -14.21 -4.66
CA GLN A 109 0.43 -13.49 -5.21
C GLN A 109 1.75 -14.07 -4.69
N ALA A 110 1.83 -14.42 -3.41
CA ALA A 110 3.02 -15.03 -2.84
C ALA A 110 3.31 -16.44 -3.39
N ILE A 111 2.28 -17.26 -3.67
CA ILE A 111 2.42 -18.56 -4.36
C ILE A 111 3.05 -18.37 -5.74
N GLU A 112 2.63 -17.33 -6.47
CA GLU A 112 3.20 -16.91 -7.75
C GLU A 112 4.58 -16.24 -7.63
N LYS A 113 5.13 -16.17 -6.41
CA LYS A 113 6.40 -15.51 -6.06
C LYS A 113 6.39 -14.01 -6.32
N ASP A 114 5.21 -13.39 -6.41
CA ASP A 114 5.04 -11.93 -6.41
C ASP A 114 4.93 -11.40 -4.97
N PHE A 115 6.06 -11.44 -4.27
CA PHE A 115 6.15 -10.89 -2.91
C PHE A 115 5.97 -9.37 -2.85
N THR A 116 6.20 -8.66 -3.96
CA THR A 116 5.97 -7.20 -4.00
C THR A 116 4.48 -6.91 -4.07
N GLY A 117 3.74 -7.62 -4.93
CA GLY A 117 2.28 -7.55 -4.98
C GLY A 117 1.66 -7.94 -3.65
N ALA A 118 2.06 -9.08 -3.07
CA ALA A 118 1.56 -9.54 -1.79
C ALA A 118 1.74 -8.50 -0.65
N LEU A 119 2.93 -7.91 -0.54
CA LEU A 119 3.20 -6.86 0.45
C LEU A 119 2.41 -5.57 0.20
N ASN A 120 2.09 -5.24 -1.05
CA ASN A 120 1.23 -4.10 -1.37
C ASN A 120 -0.23 -4.39 -1.03
N THR A 121 -0.70 -5.62 -1.22
CA THR A 121 -2.04 -6.05 -0.81
C THR A 121 -2.18 -6.04 0.71
N PHE A 122 -1.16 -6.46 1.46
CA PHE A 122 -1.15 -6.35 2.93
C PHE A 122 -1.37 -4.93 3.44
N LYS A 123 -0.89 -3.89 2.72
CA LYS A 123 -1.10 -2.49 3.12
C LYS A 123 -2.57 -2.04 3.01
N GLN A 124 -3.38 -2.75 2.22
CA GLN A 124 -4.79 -2.42 2.01
C GLN A 124 -5.69 -3.05 3.08
N ILE A 125 -5.18 -4.01 3.84
CA ILE A 125 -5.95 -4.68 4.90
C ILE A 125 -6.24 -3.67 6.03
N PRO A 126 -7.52 -3.39 6.35
CA PRO A 126 -7.88 -2.41 7.36
C PRO A 126 -7.30 -2.76 8.74
N LYS A 127 -6.79 -1.73 9.43
CA LYS A 127 -6.34 -1.84 10.82
C LYS A 127 -7.53 -2.21 11.70
N GLY A 128 -7.28 -3.01 12.75
CA GLY A 128 -8.32 -3.45 13.69
C GLY A 128 -9.08 -4.74 13.28
N THR A 129 -8.82 -5.27 12.07
CA THR A 129 -9.31 -6.60 11.66
C THR A 129 -8.41 -7.71 12.21
N LYS A 130 -8.92 -8.94 12.32
CA LYS A 130 -8.08 -10.08 12.77
C LYS A 130 -7.00 -10.40 11.76
N ALA A 131 -7.32 -10.29 10.47
CA ALA A 131 -6.37 -10.48 9.39
C ALA A 131 -5.17 -9.51 9.48
N TYR A 132 -5.38 -8.27 9.97
CA TYR A 132 -4.28 -7.32 10.18
C TYR A 132 -3.20 -7.88 11.12
N ALA A 133 -3.59 -8.52 12.23
CA ALA A 133 -2.63 -9.12 13.17
C ALA A 133 -1.84 -10.26 12.51
N THR A 134 -2.53 -11.10 11.72
CA THR A 134 -1.92 -12.20 10.98
C THR A 134 -0.85 -11.71 10.00
N ILE A 135 -1.13 -10.64 9.25
CA ILE A 135 -0.17 -10.14 8.25
C ILE A 135 1.06 -9.48 8.87
N GLN A 136 0.96 -8.86 10.05
CA GLN A 136 2.13 -8.25 10.71
C GLN A 136 3.23 -9.28 10.96
N GLN A 137 2.85 -10.53 11.26
CA GLN A 137 3.79 -11.64 11.43
C GLN A 137 4.40 -12.10 10.09
N LYS A 138 3.68 -11.93 8.97
CA LYS A 138 4.10 -12.37 7.62
C LYS A 138 4.94 -11.33 6.86
N ILE A 139 4.81 -10.06 7.20
CA ILE A 139 5.56 -8.96 6.54
C ILE A 139 7.08 -9.20 6.54
N PRO A 140 7.73 -9.58 7.65
CA PRO A 140 9.18 -9.84 7.65
C PRO A 140 9.57 -10.97 6.70
N GLU A 141 8.84 -12.08 6.72
CA GLU A 141 9.08 -13.24 5.85
C GLU A 141 8.98 -12.85 4.37
N TYR A 142 7.92 -12.13 3.98
CA TYR A 142 7.69 -11.76 2.58
C TYR A 142 8.68 -10.67 2.12
N THR A 143 9.06 -9.76 3.02
CA THR A 143 10.12 -8.77 2.76
C THR A 143 11.45 -9.46 2.49
N GLN A 144 11.81 -10.46 3.30
CA GLN A 144 13.02 -11.26 3.08
C GLN A 144 12.97 -12.01 1.75
N LYS A 145 11.86 -12.69 1.44
CA LYS A 145 11.69 -13.40 0.16
C LYS A 145 11.76 -12.46 -1.06
N ARG A 146 11.18 -11.26 -0.97
CA ARG A 146 11.33 -10.21 -1.99
C ARG A 146 12.79 -9.82 -2.19
N ASN A 147 13.53 -9.59 -1.10
CA ASN A 147 14.94 -9.20 -1.17
C ASN A 147 15.82 -10.34 -1.74
N ILE A 148 15.55 -11.60 -1.39
CA ILE A 148 16.23 -12.75 -2.00
C ILE A 148 16.00 -12.79 -3.51
N LYS A 149 14.75 -12.63 -3.96
CA LYS A 149 14.42 -12.57 -5.40
C LYS A 149 15.12 -11.41 -6.10
N ALA A 150 15.15 -10.23 -5.47
CA ALA A 150 15.84 -9.06 -6.00
C ALA A 150 17.35 -9.28 -6.15
N ASN A 151 18.00 -9.87 -5.14
CA ASN A 151 19.41 -10.22 -5.20
C ASN A 151 19.69 -11.29 -6.27
N PHE A 152 18.81 -12.28 -6.44
CA PHE A 152 18.92 -13.25 -7.52
C PHE A 152 18.87 -12.57 -8.89
N LEU A 153 17.94 -11.64 -9.12
CA LEU A 153 17.86 -10.87 -10.37
C LEU A 153 19.13 -10.05 -10.61
N LEU A 154 19.67 -9.42 -9.56
CA LEU A 154 20.92 -8.66 -9.66
C LEU A 154 22.09 -9.56 -10.08
N GLN A 155 22.20 -10.76 -9.48
CA GLN A 155 23.22 -11.73 -9.86
C GLN A 155 23.04 -12.25 -11.29
N GLN A 156 21.80 -12.50 -11.73
CA GLN A 156 21.52 -12.86 -13.13
C GLN A 156 21.98 -11.76 -14.10
N ALA A 157 21.77 -10.48 -13.73
CA ALA A 157 22.28 -9.37 -14.53
C ALA A 157 23.81 -9.36 -14.62
N TYR A 158 24.50 -9.61 -13.51
CA TYR A 158 25.96 -9.71 -13.49
C TYR A 158 26.48 -10.86 -14.36
N ASN A 159 25.85 -12.03 -14.30
CA ASN A 159 26.23 -13.18 -15.12
C ASN A 159 26.08 -12.88 -16.62
N ARG A 160 24.99 -12.20 -17.03
CA ARG A 160 24.79 -11.76 -18.42
C ARG A 160 25.83 -10.72 -18.84
N ALA A 161 26.10 -9.74 -17.97
CA ALA A 161 27.08 -8.71 -18.25
C ALA A 161 28.52 -9.26 -18.36
N ALA A 162 28.89 -10.29 -17.58
CA ALA A 162 30.17 -10.99 -17.70
C ALA A 162 30.35 -11.64 -19.08
N GLN A 163 29.26 -12.09 -19.69
CA GLN A 163 29.21 -12.59 -21.07
C GLN A 163 29.12 -11.47 -22.12
N LYS A 164 29.25 -10.20 -21.71
CA LYS A 164 29.06 -8.99 -22.53
C LYS A 164 27.63 -8.85 -23.09
N ASP A 165 26.67 -9.59 -22.55
CA ASP A 165 25.25 -9.53 -22.90
C ASP A 165 24.55 -8.47 -22.05
N PHE A 166 24.88 -7.21 -22.32
CA PHE A 166 24.34 -6.05 -21.60
C PHE A 166 22.83 -5.88 -21.84
N THR A 167 22.32 -6.33 -23.00
CA THR A 167 20.89 -6.26 -23.33
C THR A 167 20.07 -7.09 -22.34
N ASN A 168 20.40 -8.37 -22.15
CA ASN A 168 19.67 -9.19 -21.19
C ASN A 168 20.00 -8.83 -19.74
N ALA A 169 21.22 -8.36 -19.45
CA ALA A 169 21.56 -7.85 -18.12
C ALA A 169 20.60 -6.73 -17.68
N LEU A 170 20.35 -5.74 -18.57
CA LEU A 170 19.41 -4.64 -18.32
C LEU A 170 17.97 -5.12 -18.10
N VAL A 171 17.54 -6.20 -18.76
CA VAL A 171 16.20 -6.79 -18.54
C VAL A 171 16.06 -7.30 -17.11
N TYR A 172 17.07 -7.96 -16.55
CA TYR A 172 17.04 -8.42 -15.16
C TYR A 172 17.07 -7.25 -14.17
N LEU A 173 17.93 -6.25 -14.39
CA LEU A 173 18.03 -5.09 -13.50
C LEU A 173 16.72 -4.31 -13.41
N LYS A 174 16.02 -4.13 -14.54
CA LYS A 174 14.72 -3.42 -14.59
C LYS A 174 13.59 -4.14 -13.85
N LYS A 175 13.73 -5.43 -13.55
CA LYS A 175 12.76 -6.21 -12.76
C LYS A 175 12.95 -6.08 -11.26
N ILE A 176 14.02 -5.44 -10.79
CA ILE A 176 14.32 -5.27 -9.37
C ILE A 176 13.41 -4.17 -8.80
N PRO A 177 12.55 -4.47 -7.80
CA PRO A 177 11.63 -3.48 -7.22
C PRO A 177 12.36 -2.40 -6.41
N GLN A 178 11.80 -1.17 -6.39
CA GLN A 178 12.38 0.00 -5.70
C GLN A 178 12.61 -0.22 -4.20
N ASN A 179 11.70 -0.95 -3.54
CA ASN A 179 11.74 -1.19 -2.10
C ASN A 179 12.63 -2.38 -1.73
N THR A 180 13.77 -2.56 -2.38
CA THR A 180 14.68 -3.68 -2.10
C THR A 180 16.12 -3.20 -1.93
N ASP A 181 16.89 -3.90 -1.12
CA ASP A 181 18.29 -3.55 -0.83
C ASP A 181 19.18 -3.64 -2.10
N ALA A 182 18.74 -4.43 -3.09
CA ALA A 182 19.42 -4.58 -4.38
C ALA A 182 19.16 -3.39 -5.33
N TYR A 183 18.12 -2.58 -5.10
CA TYR A 183 17.68 -1.55 -6.04
C TYR A 183 18.72 -0.46 -6.30
N PRO A 184 19.41 0.11 -5.29
CA PRO A 184 20.43 1.14 -5.54
C PRO A 184 21.55 0.62 -6.45
N LYS A 185 22.04 -0.59 -6.18
CA LYS A 185 23.05 -1.27 -7.01
C LYS A 185 22.52 -1.54 -8.42
N ALA A 186 21.25 -1.90 -8.54
CA ALA A 186 20.63 -2.10 -9.84
C ALA A 186 20.59 -0.82 -10.68
N GLN A 187 20.26 0.33 -10.06
CA GLN A 187 20.24 1.62 -10.77
C GLN A 187 21.63 2.05 -11.25
N GLU A 188 22.66 1.91 -10.39
CA GLU A 188 24.06 2.15 -10.80
C GLU A 188 24.43 1.31 -12.03
N LYS A 189 24.09 0.01 -12.00
CA LYS A 189 24.44 -0.93 -13.06
C LYS A 189 23.62 -0.74 -14.33
N ILE A 190 22.40 -0.23 -14.22
CA ILE A 190 21.62 0.19 -15.39
C ILE A 190 22.37 1.28 -16.14
N VAL A 191 22.91 2.28 -15.44
CA VAL A 191 23.70 3.36 -16.06
C VAL A 191 24.96 2.79 -16.73
N ASP A 192 25.75 2.01 -16.00
CA ASP A 192 26.99 1.39 -16.53
C ASP A 192 26.73 0.50 -17.76
N TYR A 193 25.75 -0.40 -17.67
CA TYR A 193 25.48 -1.36 -18.76
C TYR A 193 24.82 -0.70 -19.96
N THR A 194 24.04 0.37 -19.77
CA THR A 194 23.51 1.17 -20.88
C THR A 194 24.66 1.85 -21.63
N ALA A 195 25.63 2.45 -20.93
CA ALA A 195 26.80 3.06 -21.56
C ALA A 195 27.64 2.02 -22.33
N LYS A 196 27.87 0.83 -21.75
CA LYS A 196 28.60 -0.26 -22.42
C LYS A 196 27.87 -0.79 -23.65
N GLN A 197 26.55 -0.92 -23.57
CA GLN A 197 25.71 -1.31 -24.70
C GLN A 197 25.82 -0.29 -25.85
N GLU A 198 25.80 1.00 -25.51
CA GLU A 198 25.90 2.09 -26.46
C GLU A 198 27.27 2.12 -27.19
N ILE A 199 28.36 1.95 -26.44
CA ILE A 199 29.71 1.85 -27.03
C ILE A 199 29.81 0.65 -27.99
N ARG A 200 29.29 -0.52 -27.58
CA ARG A 200 29.28 -1.72 -28.43
C ARG A 200 28.46 -1.49 -29.70
N ALA A 201 27.30 -0.83 -29.61
CA ALA A 201 26.46 -0.53 -30.76
C ALA A 201 27.18 0.38 -31.77
N LYS A 202 27.85 1.43 -31.30
CA LYS A 202 28.66 2.32 -32.16
C LYS A 202 29.80 1.58 -32.84
N TYR A 203 30.49 0.69 -32.10
CA TYR A 203 31.53 -0.17 -32.68
C TYR A 203 30.98 -1.07 -33.78
N LEU A 204 29.86 -1.77 -33.54
CA LEU A 204 29.22 -2.64 -34.53
C LEU A 204 28.79 -1.85 -35.78
N SER A 205 28.24 -0.66 -35.60
CA SER A 205 27.87 0.23 -36.70
C SER A 205 29.09 0.61 -37.55
N LYS A 206 30.23 0.95 -36.93
CA LYS A 206 31.48 1.23 -37.63
C LYS A 206 32.02 0.00 -38.38
N MET A 207 31.97 -1.18 -37.76
CA MET A 207 32.39 -2.43 -38.41
C MET A 207 31.53 -2.75 -39.63
N ALA A 208 30.21 -2.55 -39.53
CA ALA A 208 29.30 -2.72 -40.65
C ALA A 208 29.63 -1.77 -41.80
N TYR A 209 29.84 -0.49 -41.51
CA TYR A 209 30.25 0.51 -42.50
C TYR A 209 31.54 0.09 -43.23
N ASN A 210 32.57 -0.31 -42.49
CA ASN A 210 33.84 -0.76 -43.07
C ASN A 210 33.67 -1.98 -44.01
N GLN A 211 32.83 -2.96 -43.63
CA GLN A 211 32.56 -4.11 -44.49
C GLN A 211 31.78 -3.71 -45.75
N ALA A 212 30.84 -2.78 -45.64
CA ALA A 212 30.08 -2.27 -46.79
C ALA A 212 30.97 -1.50 -47.78
N VAL A 213 31.95 -0.70 -47.30
CA VAL A 213 32.95 -0.04 -48.16
C VAL A 213 33.74 -1.07 -48.98
N LEU A 214 34.01 -2.24 -48.41
CA LEU A 214 34.65 -3.39 -49.08
C LEU A 214 33.66 -4.22 -49.93
N LYS A 215 32.42 -3.75 -50.12
CA LYS A 215 31.32 -4.45 -50.80
C LYS A 215 30.96 -5.82 -50.19
N ASN A 216 31.32 -6.05 -48.92
CA ASN A 216 30.97 -7.27 -48.18
C ASN A 216 29.67 -7.07 -47.39
N TYR A 217 28.56 -6.97 -48.11
CA TYR A 217 27.25 -6.65 -47.53
C TYR A 217 26.75 -7.74 -46.57
N THR A 218 27.08 -9.01 -46.79
CA THR A 218 26.71 -10.11 -45.87
C THR A 218 27.31 -9.89 -44.48
N LYS A 219 28.62 -9.63 -44.38
CA LYS A 219 29.25 -9.35 -43.09
C LYS A 219 28.78 -8.02 -42.49
N ALA A 220 28.51 -7.02 -43.32
CA ALA A 220 27.93 -5.76 -42.86
C ALA A 220 26.56 -5.98 -42.19
N LEU A 221 25.69 -6.75 -42.82
CA LEU A 221 24.38 -7.13 -42.29
C LEU A 221 24.49 -7.90 -40.96
N ASP A 222 25.46 -8.81 -40.83
CA ASP A 222 25.69 -9.55 -39.59
C ASP A 222 26.04 -8.63 -38.40
N TYR A 223 26.84 -7.58 -38.64
CA TYR A 223 27.13 -6.57 -37.61
C TYR A 223 25.92 -5.71 -37.29
N LEU A 224 25.16 -5.25 -38.29
CA LEU A 224 23.99 -4.40 -38.09
C LEU A 224 22.88 -5.12 -37.31
N LYS A 225 22.64 -6.40 -37.59
CA LYS A 225 21.64 -7.23 -36.89
C LYS A 225 21.94 -7.40 -35.40
N GLN A 226 23.20 -7.23 -34.98
CA GLN A 226 23.60 -7.32 -33.58
C GLN A 226 23.40 -6.02 -32.79
N ILE A 227 23.06 -4.90 -33.45
CA ILE A 227 22.85 -3.61 -32.78
C ILE A 227 21.55 -3.66 -31.96
N PRO A 228 21.59 -3.50 -30.63
CA PRO A 228 20.41 -3.63 -29.78
C PRO A 228 19.42 -2.48 -29.95
N LYS A 229 18.12 -2.79 -29.84
CA LYS A 229 17.05 -1.79 -29.75
C LYS A 229 17.24 -0.90 -28.54
N GLY A 230 17.09 0.41 -28.73
CA GLY A 230 17.25 1.43 -27.68
C GLY A 230 18.62 2.11 -27.63
N THR A 231 19.57 1.69 -28.47
CA THR A 231 20.85 2.39 -28.68
C THR A 231 20.71 3.51 -29.72
N SER A 232 21.56 4.53 -29.66
CA SER A 232 21.41 5.73 -30.53
C SER A 232 21.53 5.42 -32.02
N VAL A 233 22.27 4.38 -32.39
CA VAL A 233 22.52 3.98 -33.78
C VAL A 233 21.52 2.93 -34.31
N TYR A 234 20.57 2.47 -33.49
CA TYR A 234 19.65 1.39 -33.88
C TYR A 234 18.78 1.75 -35.09
N ALA A 235 18.19 2.94 -35.11
CA ALA A 235 17.31 3.36 -36.20
C ALA A 235 18.05 3.41 -37.54
N SER A 236 19.24 4.03 -37.56
CA SER A 236 20.12 4.07 -38.74
C SER A 236 20.56 2.67 -39.18
N ALA A 237 20.83 1.77 -38.22
CA ALA A 237 21.16 0.39 -38.52
C ALA A 237 20.02 -0.35 -39.23
N GLN A 238 18.77 -0.19 -38.77
CA GLN A 238 17.60 -0.80 -39.40
C GLN A 238 17.37 -0.28 -40.83
N ALA A 239 17.51 1.05 -41.05
CA ALA A 239 17.41 1.62 -42.38
C ALA A 239 18.48 1.04 -43.34
N THR A 240 19.72 0.90 -42.85
CA THR A 240 20.83 0.33 -43.62
C THR A 240 20.61 -1.16 -43.95
N ILE A 241 20.05 -1.93 -43.00
CA ILE A 241 19.68 -3.33 -43.25
C ILE A 241 18.68 -3.44 -44.39
N GLN A 242 17.65 -2.59 -44.43
CA GLN A 242 16.65 -2.58 -45.50
C GLN A 242 17.27 -2.23 -46.86
N GLN A 243 18.27 -1.35 -46.88
CA GLN A 243 18.97 -0.96 -48.10
C GLN A 243 19.81 -2.11 -48.68
N TYR A 244 20.55 -2.85 -47.83
CA TYR A 244 21.41 -3.95 -48.28
C TYR A 244 20.67 -5.26 -48.55
N ALA A 245 19.39 -5.35 -48.15
CA ALA A 245 18.54 -6.51 -48.41
C ALA A 245 17.77 -6.43 -49.75
N ARG A 246 17.91 -5.32 -50.48
CA ARG A 246 17.38 -5.10 -51.84
C ARG A 246 18.46 -5.41 -52.86
#